data_AF-A0A2S7C2J8-F1
#
_entry.id   AF-A0A2S7C2J8-F1
#
_cell.length_a   1.000
_cell.length_b   1.000
_cell.length_c   1.000
_cell.angle_alpha   90.00
_cell.angle_beta   90.00
_cell.angle_gamma   90.00
#
_symmetry.space_group_name_H-M   'P 1'
#
loop_
_entity.id
_entity.type
_entity.pdbx_description
1 polymer ?
#
loop_
_entity_poly.entity_id
_entity_poly.type
_entity_poly.pdbx_seq_one_letter_code
_entity_poly.pdbx_strand_id
1 'polypeptide(L)'
;MKPPRPYPTDVSDEEWAFAAPYLTLMDPQAPQRKYDLRLMFNALRWMARAGAPWRLIPHEFPPWEAVYQQTQRWLQAGCFEAMVNDLRSILRVAQGKQGQPSAVILDGRTLQSTCESGLRAGYDGYKRKKGSKVHMAVDTLGHLLAVQVTPADEQERAQVRSLAQEVQYVTGETVKLAFV
;
A
#
# COMPACT_ATOMS: atom_id res chain seq x y z
N MET A 1 26.44 -20.44 14.29
CA MET A 1 26.49 -19.26 13.39
C MET A 1 25.86 -18.09 14.13
N LYS A 2 26.43 -16.87 14.03
CA LYS A 2 25.74 -15.68 14.55
C LYS A 2 24.49 -15.43 13.71
N PRO A 3 23.36 -15.05 14.31
CA PRO A 3 22.20 -14.63 13.52
C PRO A 3 22.61 -13.46 12.62
N PRO A 4 22.06 -13.36 11.39
CA PRO A 4 22.28 -12.21 10.53
C PRO A 4 21.88 -10.93 11.27
N ARG A 5 22.57 -9.82 10.97
CA ARG A 5 22.24 -8.54 11.61
C ARG A 5 20.90 -8.07 11.05
N PRO A 6 19.95 -7.62 11.89
CA PRO A 6 18.67 -7.14 11.41
C PRO A 6 18.85 -5.89 10.55
N TYR A 7 18.00 -5.73 9.54
CA TYR A 7 17.92 -4.50 8.79
C TYR A 7 17.15 -3.43 9.58
N PRO A 8 17.43 -2.13 9.37
CA PRO A 8 16.57 -1.05 9.89
C PRO A 8 15.12 -1.11 9.39
N THR A 9 14.87 -1.85 8.31
CA THR A 9 13.54 -2.10 7.73
C THR A 9 12.87 -3.36 8.25
N ASP A 10 13.50 -4.10 9.16
CA ASP A 10 12.89 -5.28 9.76
C ASP A 10 11.81 -4.87 10.75
N VAL A 11 10.74 -5.65 10.83
CA VAL A 11 9.68 -5.39 11.80
C VAL A 11 10.11 -5.78 13.21
N SER A 12 9.72 -4.98 14.19
CA SER A 12 9.77 -5.35 15.60
C SER A 12 8.81 -6.51 15.90
N ASP A 13 8.92 -7.11 17.08
CA ASP A 13 7.98 -8.15 17.52
C ASP A 13 6.55 -7.61 17.66
N GLU A 14 6.41 -6.36 18.09
CA GLU A 14 5.12 -5.67 18.23
C GLU A 14 4.49 -5.36 16.87
N GLU A 15 5.28 -4.81 15.93
CA GLU A 15 4.83 -4.57 14.56
C GLU A 15 4.44 -5.88 13.86
N TRP A 16 5.20 -6.95 14.10
CA TRP A 16 4.87 -8.27 13.58
C TRP A 16 3.60 -8.83 14.20
N ALA A 17 3.41 -8.71 15.51
CA ALA A 17 2.19 -9.16 16.18
C ALA A 17 0.94 -8.47 15.62
N PHE A 18 1.05 -7.20 15.25
CA PHE A 18 -0.01 -6.47 14.54
C PHE A 18 -0.19 -6.94 13.09
N ALA A 19 0.89 -7.11 12.32
CA ALA A 19 0.81 -7.43 10.90
C ALA A 19 0.46 -8.89 10.60
N ALA A 20 0.88 -9.82 11.46
CA ALA A 20 0.77 -11.26 11.22
C ALA A 20 -0.65 -11.74 10.91
N PRO A 21 -1.72 -11.33 11.63
CA PRO A 21 -3.09 -11.76 11.35
C PRO A 21 -3.55 -11.48 9.92
N TYR A 22 -3.10 -10.38 9.30
CA TYR A 22 -3.45 -10.02 7.93
C TYR A 22 -2.64 -10.81 6.89
N LEU A 23 -1.39 -11.16 7.23
CA LEU A 23 -0.43 -11.75 6.29
C LEU A 23 -0.46 -13.29 6.31
N THR A 24 -1.06 -13.90 7.33
CA THR A 24 -1.24 -15.36 7.44
C THR A 24 -2.45 -15.83 6.62
N LEU A 25 -2.31 -15.82 5.29
CA LEU A 25 -3.34 -16.28 4.35
C LEU A 25 -3.47 -17.81 4.26
N MET A 26 -2.57 -18.57 4.90
CA MET A 26 -2.49 -20.03 4.77
C MET A 26 -2.25 -20.70 6.12
N ASP A 27 -2.75 -21.92 6.24
CA ASP A 27 -2.46 -22.83 7.35
C ASP A 27 -0.93 -22.94 7.55
N PRO A 28 -0.42 -22.82 8.79
CA PRO A 28 1.00 -23.03 9.10
C PRO A 28 1.58 -24.36 8.60
N GLN A 29 0.76 -25.41 8.47
CA GLN A 29 1.14 -26.75 8.02
C GLN A 29 1.08 -26.92 6.49
N ALA A 30 0.68 -25.89 5.75
CA ALA A 30 0.60 -25.98 4.29
C ALA A 30 1.99 -26.26 3.68
N PRO A 31 2.16 -27.32 2.88
CA PRO A 31 3.48 -27.72 2.35
C PRO A 31 4.09 -26.66 1.41
N GLN A 32 3.30 -25.72 0.91
CA GLN A 32 3.75 -24.59 0.11
C GLN A 32 4.49 -23.51 0.95
N ARG A 33 4.39 -23.55 2.29
CA ARG A 33 5.03 -22.59 3.20
C ARG A 33 6.48 -22.95 3.47
N LYS A 34 7.35 -22.73 2.48
CA LYS A 34 8.78 -23.04 2.55
C LYS A 34 9.59 -22.04 3.39
N TYR A 35 9.20 -20.76 3.40
CA TYR A 35 9.92 -19.71 4.12
C TYR A 35 9.04 -19.07 5.17
N ASP A 36 9.69 -18.54 6.21
CA ASP A 36 9.03 -17.79 7.27
C ASP A 36 8.36 -16.51 6.72
N LEU A 37 7.12 -16.24 7.13
CA LEU A 37 6.36 -15.10 6.62
C LEU A 37 6.88 -13.76 7.13
N ARG A 38 7.43 -13.70 8.35
CA ARG A 38 8.06 -12.48 8.86
C ARG A 38 9.28 -12.14 8.03
N LEU A 39 10.08 -13.16 7.68
CA LEU A 39 11.23 -12.97 6.81
C LEU A 39 10.81 -12.53 5.40
N MET A 40 9.75 -13.10 4.83
CA MET A 40 9.19 -12.63 3.55
C MET A 40 8.69 -11.18 3.64
N PHE A 41 8.04 -10.80 4.74
CA PHE A 41 7.54 -9.44 4.95
C PHE A 41 8.68 -8.44 5.15
N ASN A 42 9.73 -8.80 5.89
CA ASN A 42 10.95 -8.00 6.01
C ASN A 42 11.63 -7.78 4.65
N ALA A 43 11.70 -8.83 3.83
CA ALA A 43 12.23 -8.74 2.47
C ALA A 43 11.42 -7.75 1.62
N LEU A 44 10.08 -7.77 1.74
CA LEU A 44 9.20 -6.81 1.08
C LEU A 44 9.39 -5.37 1.60
N ARG A 45 9.51 -5.16 2.92
CA ARG A 45 9.78 -3.83 3.50
C ARG A 45 11.12 -3.29 3.04
N TRP A 46 12.15 -4.14 2.99
CA TRP A 46 13.45 -3.79 2.45
C TRP A 46 13.33 -3.35 0.99
N MET A 47 12.64 -4.14 0.16
CA MET A 47 12.38 -3.81 -1.25
C MET A 47 11.65 -2.47 -1.41
N ALA A 48 10.60 -2.23 -0.62
CA ALA A 48 9.82 -1.00 -0.66
C ALA A 48 10.66 0.23 -0.26
N ARG A 49 11.58 0.08 0.69
CA ARG A 49 12.48 1.17 1.12
C ARG A 49 13.61 1.40 0.13
N ALA A 50 14.22 0.34 -0.39
CA ALA A 50 15.38 0.42 -1.28
C ALA A 50 14.99 0.86 -2.70
N GLY A 51 13.78 0.53 -3.16
CA GLY A 51 13.36 0.78 -4.54
C GLY A 51 14.20 0.02 -5.58
N ALA A 52 14.84 -1.07 -5.16
CA ALA A 52 15.75 -1.84 -6.00
C ALA A 52 15.00 -2.77 -6.97
N PRO A 53 15.60 -3.13 -8.13
CA PRO A 53 15.13 -4.26 -8.94
C PRO A 53 15.02 -5.55 -8.10
N TRP A 54 13.97 -6.35 -8.32
CA TRP A 54 13.71 -7.60 -7.58
C TRP A 54 14.90 -8.56 -7.54
N ARG A 55 15.66 -8.66 -8.65
CA ARG A 55 16.85 -9.52 -8.74
C ARG A 55 18.01 -9.10 -7.83
N LEU A 56 17.95 -7.89 -7.26
CA LEU A 56 18.95 -7.36 -6.33
C LEU A 56 18.54 -7.52 -4.86
N ILE A 57 17.51 -8.32 -4.56
CA ILE A 57 17.20 -8.66 -3.19
C ILE A 57 18.42 -9.32 -2.53
N PRO A 58 18.78 -8.96 -1.28
CA PRO A 58 19.91 -9.56 -0.58
C PRO A 58 19.78 -11.09 -0.48
N HIS A 59 20.90 -11.79 -0.64
CA HIS A 59 20.92 -13.26 -0.63
C HIS A 59 20.54 -13.91 0.71
N GLU A 60 20.47 -13.14 1.79
CA GLU A 60 19.99 -13.63 3.10
C GLU A 60 18.46 -13.69 3.20
N PHE A 61 17.75 -12.98 2.31
CA PHE A 61 16.31 -13.13 2.16
C PHE A 61 15.95 -14.33 1.29
N PRO A 62 14.69 -14.81 1.35
CA PRO A 62 14.19 -15.80 0.42
C PRO A 62 14.38 -15.35 -1.05
N PRO A 63 14.49 -16.30 -2.00
CA PRO A 63 14.61 -15.97 -3.42
C PRO A 63 13.54 -14.97 -3.87
N TRP A 64 13.94 -14.00 -4.70
CA TRP A 64 13.08 -12.88 -5.08
C TRP A 64 11.78 -13.36 -5.72
N GLU A 65 11.76 -14.49 -6.43
CA GLU A 65 10.57 -15.08 -7.02
C GLU A 65 9.54 -15.43 -5.96
N ALA A 66 9.98 -16.01 -4.84
CA ALA A 66 9.11 -16.40 -3.74
C ALA A 66 8.56 -15.16 -3.02
N VAL A 67 9.41 -14.16 -2.76
CA VAL A 67 8.99 -12.90 -2.14
C VAL A 67 7.99 -12.17 -3.04
N TYR A 68 8.27 -12.10 -4.35
CA TYR A 68 7.38 -11.46 -5.33
C TYR A 68 6.03 -12.17 -5.39
N GLN A 69 6.01 -13.49 -5.55
CA GLN A 69 4.77 -14.27 -5.61
C GLN A 69 3.93 -14.12 -4.34
N GLN A 70 4.56 -14.18 -3.16
CA GLN A 70 3.85 -13.99 -1.90
C GLN A 70 3.31 -12.56 -1.78
N THR A 71 4.08 -11.55 -2.19
CA THR A 71 3.63 -10.15 -2.22
C THR A 71 2.40 -9.99 -3.11
N GLN A 72 2.40 -10.60 -4.30
CA GLN A 72 1.23 -10.56 -5.18
C GLN A 72 -0.01 -11.20 -4.54
N ARG A 73 0.15 -12.30 -3.80
CA ARG A 73 -0.97 -12.93 -3.07
C ARG A 73 -1.52 -12.01 -1.98
N TRP A 74 -0.66 -11.35 -1.21
CA TRP A 74 -1.09 -10.39 -0.18
C TRP A 74 -1.81 -9.18 -0.80
N LEU A 75 -1.31 -8.65 -1.91
CA LEU A 75 -1.95 -7.55 -2.63
C LEU A 75 -3.32 -7.97 -3.19
N GLN A 76 -3.41 -9.14 -3.83
CA GLN A 76 -4.68 -9.65 -4.37
C GLN A 76 -5.72 -9.95 -3.29
N ALA A 77 -5.27 -10.34 -2.09
CA ALA A 77 -6.14 -10.60 -0.96
C ALA A 77 -6.54 -9.33 -0.18
N GLY A 78 -6.05 -8.15 -0.56
CA GLY A 78 -6.37 -6.89 0.12
C GLY A 78 -5.78 -6.76 1.53
N CYS A 79 -4.69 -7.48 1.83
CA CYS A 79 -4.13 -7.53 3.19
C CYS A 79 -3.65 -6.16 3.67
N PHE A 80 -3.07 -5.36 2.78
CA PHE A 80 -2.49 -4.06 3.14
C PHE A 80 -3.57 -3.01 3.35
N GLU A 81 -4.63 -3.05 2.54
CA GLU A 81 -5.81 -2.20 2.67
C GLU A 81 -6.49 -2.43 4.02
N ALA A 82 -6.71 -3.70 4.39
CA ALA A 82 -7.25 -4.05 5.70
C ALA A 82 -6.34 -3.59 6.85
N MET A 83 -5.03 -3.83 6.74
CA MET A 83 -4.05 -3.44 7.75
C MET A 83 -3.98 -1.91 7.94
N VAL A 84 -3.97 -1.14 6.84
CA VAL A 84 -3.95 0.33 6.88
C VAL A 84 -5.23 0.88 7.47
N ASN A 85 -6.39 0.29 7.15
CA ASN A 85 -7.68 0.70 7.70
C ASN A 85 -7.71 0.58 9.23
N ASP A 86 -7.29 -0.55 9.77
CA ASP A 86 -7.31 -0.81 11.22
C ASP A 86 -6.23 0.02 11.93
N LEU A 87 -5.03 0.10 11.37
CA LEU A 87 -3.95 0.94 11.91
C LEU A 87 -4.38 2.41 11.99
N ARG A 88 -5.02 2.93 10.93
CA ARG A 88 -5.57 4.29 10.91
C ARG A 88 -6.55 4.49 12.07
N SER A 89 -7.50 3.57 12.25
CA SER A 89 -8.50 3.66 13.32
C SER A 89 -7.83 3.74 14.70
N ILE A 90 -6.82 2.88 14.95
CA ILE A 90 -6.03 2.87 16.19
C ILE A 90 -5.30 4.21 16.40
N LEU A 91 -4.58 4.70 15.37
CA LEU A 91 -3.84 5.96 15.45
C LEU A 91 -4.75 7.16 15.71
N ARG A 92 -5.93 7.17 15.11
CA ARG A 92 -6.94 8.22 15.33
C ARG A 92 -7.47 8.22 16.75
N VAL A 93 -7.82 7.04 17.28
CA VAL A 93 -8.30 6.90 18.67
C VAL A 93 -7.22 7.29 19.66
N ALA A 94 -5.97 6.90 19.42
CA ALA A 94 -4.83 7.30 20.25
C ALA A 94 -4.63 8.83 20.32
N GLN A 95 -5.03 9.56 19.27
CA GLN A 95 -5.03 11.03 19.23
C GLN A 95 -6.34 11.68 19.72
N GLY A 96 -7.23 10.91 20.35
CA GLY A 96 -8.51 11.40 20.88
C GLY A 96 -9.54 11.74 19.79
N LYS A 97 -9.39 11.20 18.57
CA LYS A 97 -10.36 11.34 17.48
C LYS A 97 -11.22 10.07 17.37
N GLN A 98 -12.33 10.18 16.64
CA GLN A 98 -13.10 9.00 16.25
C GLN A 98 -12.28 8.13 15.28
N GLY A 99 -12.44 6.80 15.38
CA GLY A 99 -11.71 5.84 14.55
C GLY A 99 -11.96 6.01 13.05
N GLN A 100 -13.16 6.43 12.66
CA GLN A 100 -13.44 6.87 11.29
C GLN A 100 -13.36 8.40 11.16
N PRO A 101 -12.88 8.93 10.02
CA PRO A 101 -12.78 10.36 9.80
C PRO A 101 -14.13 10.98 9.44
N SER A 102 -14.31 12.24 9.84
CA SER A 102 -15.48 13.05 9.47
C SER A 102 -15.25 13.90 8.22
N ALA A 103 -14.00 14.10 7.82
CA ALA A 103 -13.60 14.90 6.68
C ALA A 103 -12.38 14.27 6.01
N VAL A 104 -12.28 14.47 4.70
CA VAL A 104 -11.29 13.86 3.82
C VAL A 104 -10.72 14.93 2.90
N ILE A 105 -9.42 14.88 2.66
CA ILE A 105 -8.70 15.74 1.73
C ILE A 105 -8.33 14.90 0.52
N LEU A 106 -8.66 15.40 -0.67
CA LEU A 106 -8.32 14.77 -1.94
C LEU A 106 -7.23 15.60 -2.62
N ASP A 107 -6.19 14.93 -3.10
CA ASP A 107 -5.14 15.55 -3.89
C ASP A 107 -4.61 14.61 -4.97
N GLY A 108 -4.11 15.18 -6.06
CA GLY A 108 -3.63 14.47 -7.24
C GLY A 108 -2.20 14.82 -7.59
N ARG A 109 -1.39 13.82 -7.96
CA ARG A 109 0.00 14.03 -8.40
C ARG A 109 0.37 13.20 -9.62
N THR A 110 0.94 13.86 -10.63
CA THR A 110 1.57 13.17 -11.78
C THR A 110 2.98 12.69 -11.43
N LEU A 111 3.19 11.38 -11.46
CA LEU A 111 4.48 10.71 -11.29
C LEU A 111 5.09 10.36 -12.66
N GLN A 112 6.42 10.47 -12.76
CA GLN A 112 7.15 10.09 -13.97
C GLN A 112 7.13 8.57 -14.11
N SER A 113 6.70 8.07 -15.27
CA SER A 113 6.67 6.64 -15.57
C SER A 113 8.02 6.14 -16.10
N THR A 114 8.23 4.82 -16.01
CA THR A 114 9.34 4.10 -16.66
C THR A 114 8.87 3.50 -18.00
N CYS A 115 9.80 2.93 -18.78
CA CYS A 115 9.47 2.20 -20.00
C CYS A 115 8.48 1.04 -19.75
N GLU A 116 8.57 0.40 -18.58
CA GLU A 116 7.73 -0.74 -18.17
C GLU A 116 6.28 -0.37 -17.81
N SER A 117 5.97 0.93 -17.69
CA SER A 117 4.60 1.36 -17.39
C SER A 117 3.63 1.05 -18.54
N GLY A 118 4.10 1.00 -19.78
CA GLY A 118 3.30 0.62 -20.95
C GLY A 118 2.04 1.48 -21.10
N LEU A 119 0.88 0.82 -21.30
CA LEU A 119 -0.43 1.46 -21.43
C LEU A 119 -0.94 2.13 -20.13
N ARG A 120 -0.27 1.89 -18.99
CA ARG A 120 -0.62 2.52 -17.70
C ARG A 120 -0.11 3.96 -17.57
N ALA A 121 0.62 4.44 -18.58
CA ALA A 121 1.21 5.78 -18.60
C ALA A 121 0.65 6.62 -19.77
N GLY A 122 0.27 7.85 -19.46
CA GLY A 122 -0.24 8.86 -20.39
C GLY A 122 0.69 10.06 -20.47
N TYR A 123 0.54 10.93 -21.47
CA TYR A 123 1.33 12.16 -21.57
C TYR A 123 0.55 13.35 -21.00
N ASP A 124 1.07 13.91 -19.91
CA ASP A 124 0.55 15.13 -19.30
C ASP A 124 1.13 16.35 -20.02
N GLY A 125 0.29 17.03 -20.81
CA GLY A 125 0.70 18.22 -21.57
C GLY A 125 1.06 19.42 -20.69
N TYR A 126 0.44 19.56 -19.52
CA TYR A 126 0.71 20.66 -18.60
C TYR A 126 2.03 20.45 -17.85
N LYS A 127 2.26 19.23 -17.36
CA LYS A 127 3.52 18.85 -16.67
C LYS A 127 4.63 18.42 -17.63
N ARG A 128 4.33 18.34 -18.93
CA ARG A 128 5.23 17.95 -20.03
C ARG A 128 5.99 16.65 -19.76
N LYS A 129 5.29 15.64 -19.24
CA LYS A 129 5.88 14.36 -18.84
C LYS A 129 4.97 13.19 -19.13
N LYS A 130 5.56 12.05 -19.50
CA LYS A 130 4.86 10.77 -19.61
C LYS A 130 4.81 10.11 -18.24
N GLY A 131 3.62 9.84 -17.74
CA GLY A 131 3.43 9.51 -16.34
C GLY A 131 2.13 8.77 -16.03
N SER A 132 1.98 8.46 -14.75
CA SER A 132 0.71 8.08 -14.14
C SER A 132 0.30 9.17 -13.14
N LYS A 133 -0.99 9.47 -13.07
CA LYS A 133 -1.57 10.34 -12.04
C LYS A 133 -2.02 9.47 -10.88
N VAL A 134 -1.62 9.86 -9.68
CA VAL A 134 -2.06 9.24 -8.43
C VAL A 134 -3.01 10.22 -7.75
N HIS A 135 -4.26 9.80 -7.58
CA HIS A 135 -5.30 10.52 -6.86
C HIS A 135 -5.41 9.88 -5.47
N MET A 136 -5.15 10.64 -4.42
CA MET A 136 -5.10 10.14 -3.05
C MET A 136 -6.17 10.81 -2.20
N ALA A 137 -6.83 10.01 -1.38
CA ALA A 137 -7.70 10.49 -0.32
C ALA A 137 -7.02 10.24 1.03
N VAL A 138 -6.91 11.28 1.85
CA VAL A 138 -6.34 11.20 3.20
C VAL A 138 -7.29 11.78 4.24
N ASP A 139 -7.20 11.29 5.47
CA ASP A 139 -7.93 11.87 6.58
C ASP A 139 -7.34 13.22 7.02
N THR A 140 -7.99 13.86 8.00
CA THR A 140 -7.52 15.13 8.60
C THR A 140 -6.17 15.06 9.31
N LEU A 141 -5.63 13.87 9.54
CA LEU A 141 -4.31 13.63 10.13
C LEU A 141 -3.28 13.19 9.08
N GLY A 142 -3.67 13.07 7.81
CA GLY A 142 -2.82 12.63 6.71
C GLY A 142 -2.73 11.12 6.52
N HIS A 143 -3.54 10.31 7.19
CA HIS A 143 -3.58 8.86 6.98
C HIS A 143 -4.35 8.50 5.71
N LEU A 144 -3.84 7.55 4.95
CA LEU A 144 -4.42 7.13 3.67
C LEU A 144 -5.79 6.46 3.85
N LEU A 145 -6.73 6.79 2.97
CA LEU A 145 -8.06 6.22 2.88
C LEU A 145 -8.26 5.40 1.60
N ALA A 146 -7.93 6.02 0.47
CA ALA A 146 -8.11 5.44 -0.85
C ALA A 146 -7.06 6.00 -1.80
N VAL A 147 -6.69 5.21 -2.81
CA VAL A 147 -5.77 5.66 -3.87
C VAL A 147 -6.20 5.12 -5.21
N GLN A 148 -6.24 5.99 -6.20
CA GLN A 148 -6.53 5.63 -7.57
C GLN A 148 -5.37 6.06 -8.48
N VAL A 149 -4.89 5.14 -9.31
CA VAL A 149 -3.81 5.43 -10.27
C VAL A 149 -4.36 5.35 -11.68
N THR A 150 -4.20 6.43 -12.42
CA THR A 150 -4.64 6.54 -13.82
C THR A 150 -3.48 6.93 -14.73
N PRO A 151 -3.58 6.73 -16.05
CA PRO A 151 -2.70 7.40 -17.01
C PRO A 151 -2.70 8.93 -16.80
N ALA A 152 -1.58 9.60 -17.08
CA ALA A 152 -1.45 11.03 -16.76
C ALA A 152 -2.17 12.00 -17.73
N ASP A 153 -2.72 11.50 -18.84
CA ASP A 153 -3.62 12.24 -19.74
C ASP A 153 -5.09 12.22 -19.27
N GLU A 154 -5.43 11.37 -18.30
CA GLU A 154 -6.78 11.33 -17.72
C GLU A 154 -7.13 12.62 -16.95
N GLN A 155 -8.41 13.01 -17.02
CA GLN A 155 -8.92 14.18 -16.32
C GLN A 155 -9.20 13.87 -14.85
N GLU A 156 -8.60 14.65 -13.96
CA GLU A 156 -8.73 14.49 -12.50
C GLU A 156 -10.17 14.59 -12.01
N ARG A 157 -10.96 15.53 -12.55
CA ARG A 157 -12.40 15.66 -12.22
C ARG A 157 -13.21 14.38 -12.44
N ALA A 158 -12.82 13.54 -13.40
CA ALA A 158 -13.52 12.28 -13.67
C ALA A 158 -13.21 11.22 -12.60
N GLN A 159 -12.08 11.33 -11.92
CA GLN A 159 -11.62 10.38 -10.91
C GLN A 159 -12.12 10.73 -9.51
N VAL A 160 -12.45 12.00 -9.23
CA VAL A 160 -13.00 12.44 -7.94
C VAL A 160 -14.22 11.62 -7.53
N ARG A 161 -15.13 11.31 -8.47
CA ARG A 161 -16.32 10.50 -8.16
C ARG A 161 -15.96 9.08 -7.71
N SER A 162 -15.05 8.43 -8.41
CA SER A 162 -14.62 7.06 -8.10
C SER A 162 -13.91 7.01 -6.76
N LEU A 163 -12.98 7.95 -6.53
CA LEU A 163 -12.26 8.07 -5.27
C LEU A 163 -13.19 8.39 -4.09
N ALA A 164 -14.19 9.24 -4.31
CA ALA A 164 -15.22 9.56 -3.32
C ALA A 164 -16.07 8.33 -2.94
N GLN A 165 -16.47 7.51 -3.90
CA GLN A 165 -17.21 6.26 -3.64
C GLN A 165 -16.36 5.27 -2.83
N GLU A 166 -15.08 5.15 -3.15
CA GLU A 166 -14.15 4.30 -2.41
C GLU A 166 -13.97 4.78 -0.96
N VAL A 167 -13.83 6.09 -0.76
CA VAL A 167 -13.80 6.70 0.58
C VAL A 167 -15.07 6.37 1.37
N GLN A 168 -16.26 6.47 0.77
CA GLN A 168 -17.50 6.12 1.46
C GLN A 168 -17.53 4.65 1.88
N TYR A 169 -17.10 3.74 1.00
CA TYR A 169 -17.01 2.32 1.30
C TYR A 169 -16.04 2.04 2.47
N VAL A 170 -14.82 2.60 2.42
CA VAL A 170 -13.78 2.38 3.45
C VAL A 170 -14.16 3.00 4.79
N THR A 171 -14.90 4.11 4.79
CA THR A 171 -15.31 4.81 6.01
C THR A 171 -16.66 4.34 6.58
N GLY A 172 -17.33 3.39 5.93
CA GLY A 172 -18.67 2.94 6.32
C GLY A 172 -19.69 4.08 6.25
N GLU A 173 -19.61 4.92 5.21
CA GLU A 173 -20.49 6.06 4.93
C GLU A 173 -20.51 7.18 6.00
N THR A 174 -19.52 7.21 6.90
CA THR A 174 -19.39 8.33 7.85
C THR A 174 -19.10 9.66 7.16
N VAL A 175 -18.43 9.62 6.00
CA VAL A 175 -18.19 10.77 5.15
C VAL A 175 -19.31 10.89 4.11
N LYS A 176 -20.10 11.96 4.19
CA LYS A 176 -21.15 12.26 3.21
C LYS A 176 -20.62 13.18 2.11
N LEU A 177 -20.93 12.87 0.86
CA LEU A 177 -20.61 13.72 -0.28
C LEU A 177 -21.60 14.87 -0.36
N ALA A 178 -21.10 16.10 -0.31
CA ALA A 178 -21.92 17.31 -0.46
C ALA A 178 -22.14 17.66 -1.94
N PHE A 179 -21.16 17.36 -2.80
CA PHE A 179 -21.19 17.58 -4.25
C PHE A 179 -20.15 16.67 -4.93
N VAL A 180 -20.40 16.26 -6.17
CA VAL A 180 -19.45 15.52 -7.03
C VAL A 180 -19.47 16.11 -8.43
#